data_AF-A0A2D6Q8G7-F1
#
_entry.id   AF-A0A2D6Q8G7-F1
#
_cell.length_a   1.000
_cell.length_b   1.000
_cell.length_c   1.000
_cell.angle_alpha   90.00
_cell.angle_beta   90.00
_cell.angle_gamma   90.00
#
_symmetry.space_group_name_H-M   'P 1'
#
loop_
_entity.id
_entity.type
_entity.pdbx_description
1 polymer ?
#
loop_
_entity_poly.entity_id
_entity_poly.type
_entity_poly.pdbx_seq_one_letter_code
_entity_poly.pdbx_strand_id
1 'polypeptide(L)'
;TEYSFILIGAGKLKNVMYIPEMPMILTNGRYATHFNFLEKGRTKRFGANSNLMAKVLGENMEIYDMPSNKIGGPALTYEYLPMKFMNENLMNYASTTSDKTNKMGSIIAFNDEEDTCWFGISNTHFWNIHSKLLFSDCIKTALDMNVIESHNIGIKEDHTDSVNGLRLKNTNTGIALLDEISELECGETYKVDYVTENLGDFTEDVEFMGTLEDFSWTATKTDLASGATTTTGSKTFTIDNTLFNNGIHSLNVTAEIAFDVDLNDNFRSRFVEIINC
;
A
#
# COMPACT_ATOMS: atom_id res chain seq x y z
N THR A 1 -16.12 20.45 22.67
CA THR A 1 -16.07 18.99 22.53
C THR A 1 -16.31 18.70 21.08
N GLU A 2 -15.24 18.82 20.30
CA GLU A 2 -15.23 18.66 18.85
C GLU A 2 -15.38 17.17 18.56
N TYR A 3 -16.49 16.80 17.93
CA TYR A 3 -16.70 15.46 17.42
C TYR A 3 -16.43 15.53 15.92
N SER A 4 -15.60 14.65 15.39
CA SER A 4 -15.44 14.54 13.93
C SER A 4 -16.58 13.68 13.36
N PHE A 5 -17.18 14.15 12.27
CA PHE A 5 -18.37 13.52 11.70
C PHE A 5 -18.03 12.74 10.43
N ILE A 6 -18.44 11.47 10.41
CA ILE A 6 -18.41 10.67 9.18
C ILE A 6 -19.84 10.37 8.78
N LEU A 7 -20.23 10.86 7.61
CA LEU A 7 -21.49 10.52 6.99
C LEU A 7 -21.32 9.28 6.12
N ILE A 8 -21.97 8.21 6.53
CA ILE A 8 -21.95 6.93 5.86
C ILE A 8 -23.24 6.80 5.06
N GLY A 9 -23.14 6.81 3.73
CA GLY A 9 -24.28 6.90 2.81
C GLY A 9 -25.56 6.18 3.27
N ALA A 10 -25.62 4.85 3.17
CA ALA A 10 -26.77 4.09 3.67
C ALA A 10 -26.41 2.73 4.28
N GLY A 11 -26.92 2.49 5.50
CA GLY A 11 -26.84 1.19 6.16
C GLY A 11 -26.24 1.28 7.56
N LYS A 12 -25.84 0.12 8.10
CA LYS A 12 -25.00 0.03 9.30
C LYS A 12 -23.56 -0.17 8.85
N LEU A 13 -22.62 0.62 9.37
CA LEU A 13 -21.19 0.38 9.16
C LEU A 13 -20.84 -0.98 9.76
N LYS A 14 -20.42 -1.93 8.92
CA LYS A 14 -20.10 -3.30 9.36
C LYS A 14 -18.65 -3.47 9.82
N ASN A 15 -17.82 -2.45 9.67
CA ASN A 15 -16.37 -2.54 9.85
C ASN A 15 -15.86 -1.61 10.96
N VAL A 16 -16.57 -1.61 12.09
CA VAL A 16 -16.34 -0.72 13.24
C VAL A 16 -14.90 -0.81 13.79
N MET A 17 -14.21 -1.94 13.54
CA MET A 17 -12.82 -2.17 13.95
C MET A 17 -11.78 -1.24 13.29
N TYR A 18 -12.12 -0.55 12.20
CA TYR A 18 -11.24 0.44 11.55
C TYR A 18 -11.59 1.88 11.92
N ILE A 19 -12.56 2.08 12.83
CA ILE A 19 -12.86 3.39 13.36
C ILE A 19 -11.92 3.62 14.56
N PRO A 20 -11.11 4.67 14.57
CA PRO A 20 -10.27 4.98 15.72
C PRO A 20 -11.13 5.19 16.97
N GLU A 21 -10.64 4.74 18.13
CA GLU A 21 -11.32 4.95 19.42
C GLU A 21 -11.23 6.42 19.84
N MET A 22 -12.13 7.24 19.33
CA MET A 22 -12.20 8.67 19.64
C MET A 22 -13.64 9.22 19.55
N PRO A 23 -13.91 10.44 20.03
CA PRO A 23 -15.25 11.03 19.98
C PRO A 23 -15.68 11.32 18.54
N MET A 24 -16.45 10.43 17.93
CA MET A 24 -16.94 10.57 16.55
C MET A 24 -18.45 10.38 16.45
N ILE A 25 -19.08 11.08 15.51
CA ILE A 25 -20.49 10.87 15.17
C ILE A 25 -20.59 10.21 13.80
N LEU A 26 -21.12 8.99 13.79
CA LEU A 26 -21.41 8.23 12.57
C LEU A 26 -22.90 8.36 12.26
N THR A 27 -23.22 8.89 11.09
CA THR A 27 -24.62 9.11 10.69
C THR A 27 -24.88 8.74 9.24
N ASN A 28 -26.14 8.71 8.82
CA ASN A 28 -26.53 8.30 7.47
C ASN A 28 -26.68 9.47 6.49
N GLY A 29 -26.65 9.18 5.19
CA GLY A 29 -26.68 10.17 4.13
C GLY A 29 -27.96 11.00 3.99
N ARG A 30 -29.02 10.72 4.78
CA ARG A 30 -30.18 11.62 4.86
C ARG A 30 -29.84 12.97 5.48
N TYR A 31 -28.74 13.06 6.22
CA TYR A 31 -28.28 14.29 6.84
C TYR A 31 -27.29 15.08 5.97
N ALA A 32 -27.06 14.68 4.71
CA ALA A 32 -26.10 15.38 3.84
C ALA A 32 -26.36 16.89 3.70
N THR A 33 -27.63 17.32 3.64
CA THR A 33 -27.98 18.75 3.65
C THR A 33 -27.85 19.40 5.03
N HIS A 34 -28.05 18.63 6.11
CA HIS A 34 -27.92 19.14 7.48
C HIS A 34 -26.46 19.45 7.84
N PHE A 35 -25.52 18.67 7.31
CA PHE A 35 -24.07 18.85 7.49
C PHE A 35 -23.42 19.55 6.27
N ASN A 36 -24.20 20.34 5.53
CA ASN A 36 -23.70 21.22 4.47
C ASN A 36 -22.97 20.54 3.27
N PHE A 37 -23.10 19.22 3.10
CA PHE A 37 -22.56 18.51 1.92
C PHE A 37 -23.37 18.75 0.64
N LEU A 38 -24.63 19.12 0.77
CA LEU A 38 -25.50 19.44 -0.37
C LEU A 38 -26.29 20.71 -0.05
N GLU A 39 -26.25 21.70 -0.94
CA GLU A 39 -27.10 22.90 -0.83
C GLU A 39 -28.59 22.54 -0.87
N LYS A 40 -28.94 21.52 -1.67
CA LYS A 40 -30.30 21.01 -1.85
C LYS A 40 -30.31 19.60 -2.43
N GLY A 41 -31.45 18.93 -2.36
CA GLY A 41 -31.62 17.60 -2.96
C GLY A 41 -31.27 16.48 -1.99
N ARG A 42 -30.69 15.40 -2.51
CA ARG A 42 -30.37 14.19 -1.74
C ARG A 42 -29.22 13.43 -2.37
N THR A 43 -28.56 12.61 -1.56
CA THR A 43 -27.59 11.61 -2.00
C THR A 43 -28.26 10.67 -3.01
N LYS A 44 -27.47 10.11 -3.92
CA LYS A 44 -27.97 9.15 -4.91
C LYS A 44 -27.26 7.82 -4.75
N ARG A 45 -28.02 6.73 -4.93
CA ARG A 45 -27.48 5.37 -4.98
C ARG A 45 -27.08 5.00 -6.40
N PHE A 46 -26.00 4.26 -6.53
CA PHE A 46 -25.59 3.59 -7.75
C PHE A 46 -25.36 2.11 -7.47
N GLY A 47 -25.84 1.25 -8.37
CA GLY A 47 -25.59 -0.19 -8.32
C GLY A 47 -24.60 -0.56 -9.42
N ALA A 48 -23.34 -0.79 -9.06
CA ALA A 48 -22.33 -1.22 -10.01
C ALA A 48 -22.48 -2.72 -10.30
N ASN A 49 -22.34 -3.08 -11.58
CA ASN A 49 -22.34 -4.44 -12.11
C ASN A 49 -20.95 -4.91 -12.56
N SER A 50 -19.91 -4.13 -12.23
CA SER A 50 -18.49 -4.36 -12.49
C SER A 50 -17.67 -3.86 -11.30
N ASN A 51 -16.34 -4.03 -11.35
CA ASN A 51 -15.43 -3.39 -10.40
C ASN A 51 -15.72 -1.88 -10.33
N LEU A 52 -15.74 -1.33 -9.12
CA LEU A 52 -15.94 0.12 -8.96
C LEU A 52 -14.60 0.82 -9.16
N MET A 53 -14.53 1.61 -10.22
CA MET A 53 -13.43 2.53 -10.46
C MET A 53 -13.81 3.90 -9.90
N ALA A 54 -12.92 4.49 -9.11
CA ALA A 54 -13.04 5.86 -8.66
C ALA A 54 -11.88 6.68 -9.21
N LYS A 55 -12.19 7.93 -9.59
CA LYS A 55 -11.13 8.89 -9.93
C LYS A 55 -10.67 9.57 -8.65
N VAL A 56 -9.47 9.25 -8.19
CA VAL A 56 -8.85 9.76 -6.97
C VAL A 56 -7.64 10.59 -7.36
N LEU A 57 -7.63 11.87 -6.97
CA LEU A 57 -6.55 12.82 -7.30
C LEU A 57 -6.11 12.88 -8.79
N GLY A 58 -6.95 12.44 -9.71
CA GLY A 58 -6.64 12.44 -11.15
C GLY A 58 -6.46 11.05 -11.76
N GLU A 59 -6.26 10.03 -10.95
CA GLU A 59 -6.00 8.66 -11.39
C GLU A 59 -7.21 7.75 -11.20
N ASN A 60 -7.36 6.75 -12.07
CA ASN A 60 -8.44 5.77 -11.97
C ASN A 60 -7.97 4.61 -11.10
N MET A 61 -8.51 4.49 -9.90
CA MET A 61 -8.21 3.39 -8.99
C MET A 61 -9.40 2.44 -8.86
N GLU A 62 -9.12 1.15 -8.82
CA GLU A 62 -10.12 0.15 -8.45
C GLU A 62 -10.30 0.18 -6.95
N ILE A 63 -11.50 0.52 -6.49
CA ILE A 63 -11.81 0.62 -5.06
C ILE A 63 -12.73 -0.52 -4.60
N TYR A 64 -13.35 -1.26 -5.52
CA TYR A 64 -14.08 -2.48 -5.20
C TYR A 64 -13.96 -3.54 -6.27
N ASP A 65 -13.77 -4.77 -5.82
CA ASP A 65 -13.85 -5.97 -6.66
C ASP A 65 -15.31 -6.27 -7.06
N MET A 66 -15.49 -6.97 -8.18
CA MET A 66 -16.80 -7.33 -8.71
C MET A 66 -17.67 -8.05 -7.67
N PRO A 67 -18.98 -7.73 -7.54
CA PRO A 67 -19.88 -8.52 -6.72
C PRO A 67 -19.94 -9.99 -7.22
N SER A 68 -20.03 -10.92 -6.28
CA SER A 68 -20.17 -12.36 -6.57
C SER A 68 -21.47 -12.63 -7.35
N ASN A 69 -21.34 -13.14 -8.58
CA ASN A 69 -22.42 -13.49 -9.53
C ASN A 69 -23.26 -14.72 -9.12
N LYS A 70 -23.54 -14.93 -7.83
CA LYS A 70 -24.61 -15.87 -7.46
C LYS A 70 -25.95 -15.25 -7.92
N ILE A 71 -26.79 -16.01 -8.61
CA ILE A 71 -28.14 -15.58 -8.97
C ILE A 71 -28.86 -15.13 -7.69
N GLY A 72 -29.28 -13.85 -7.64
CA GLY A 72 -29.87 -13.21 -6.46
C GLY A 72 -28.88 -12.54 -5.49
N GLY A 73 -27.58 -12.48 -5.82
CA GLY A 73 -26.56 -11.77 -5.06
C GLY A 73 -26.72 -10.24 -5.16
N PRO A 74 -26.37 -9.48 -4.10
CA PRO A 74 -26.49 -8.03 -4.13
C PRO A 74 -25.50 -7.42 -5.13
N ALA A 75 -25.98 -6.54 -6.01
CA ALA A 75 -25.11 -5.62 -6.74
C ALA A 75 -24.38 -4.73 -5.72
N LEU A 76 -23.12 -4.39 -6.00
CA LEU A 76 -22.38 -3.44 -5.16
C LEU A 76 -23.10 -2.09 -5.21
N THR A 77 -23.64 -1.66 -4.06
CA THR A 77 -24.37 -0.40 -3.95
C THR A 77 -23.60 0.60 -3.12
N TYR A 78 -23.38 1.79 -3.68
CA TYR A 78 -22.77 2.92 -2.99
C TYR A 78 -23.61 4.17 -3.20
N GLU A 79 -23.39 5.17 -2.35
CA GLU A 79 -23.99 6.49 -2.46
C GLU A 79 -22.98 7.53 -2.93
N TYR A 80 -23.47 8.57 -3.60
CA TYR A 80 -22.65 9.70 -4.01
C TYR A 80 -23.41 11.02 -3.84
N LEU A 81 -22.65 12.10 -3.66
CA LEU A 81 -23.11 13.49 -3.68
C LEU A 81 -23.21 13.94 -5.14
N PRO A 82 -24.42 14.23 -5.66
CA PRO A 82 -24.55 14.65 -7.06
C PRO A 82 -23.86 16.00 -7.27
N MET A 83 -22.93 16.09 -8.23
CA MET A 83 -22.13 17.30 -8.48
C MET A 83 -22.96 18.58 -8.59
N LYS A 84 -24.12 18.51 -9.25
CA LYS A 84 -25.04 19.65 -9.44
C LYS A 84 -25.62 20.26 -8.15
N PHE A 85 -25.43 19.60 -7.01
CA PHE A 85 -26.02 19.96 -5.73
C PHE A 85 -24.97 20.05 -4.61
N MET A 86 -23.71 19.74 -4.92
CA MET A 86 -22.63 19.86 -3.96
C MET A 86 -22.40 21.32 -3.61
N ASN A 87 -22.13 21.57 -2.34
CA ASN A 87 -21.66 22.88 -1.89
C ASN A 87 -20.29 23.18 -2.53
N GLU A 88 -20.06 24.45 -2.86
CA GLU A 88 -18.83 24.96 -3.46
C GLU A 88 -17.58 24.79 -2.57
N ASN A 89 -17.76 24.75 -1.25
CA ASN A 89 -16.66 24.61 -0.28
C ASN A 89 -16.21 23.15 -0.08
N LEU A 90 -16.77 22.20 -0.84
CA LEU A 90 -16.40 20.79 -0.71
C LEU A 90 -15.18 20.43 -1.54
N MET A 91 -14.18 19.87 -0.89
CA MET A 91 -13.06 19.23 -1.58
C MET A 91 -13.46 17.84 -2.06
N ASN A 92 -13.35 17.61 -3.36
CA ASN A 92 -13.65 16.32 -3.99
C ASN A 92 -12.41 15.43 -4.01
N TYR A 93 -12.40 14.40 -3.16
CA TYR A 93 -11.28 13.48 -3.07
C TYR A 93 -11.42 12.30 -4.05
N ALA A 94 -12.62 11.73 -4.12
CA ALA A 94 -12.93 10.63 -5.03
C ALA A 94 -14.30 10.81 -5.70
N SER A 95 -14.34 10.62 -7.02
CA SER A 95 -15.56 10.78 -7.82
C SER A 95 -15.91 9.54 -8.61
N THR A 96 -17.21 9.31 -8.78
CA THR A 96 -17.76 8.28 -9.68
C THR A 96 -18.16 8.89 -11.02
N THR A 97 -18.03 8.11 -12.09
CA THR A 97 -18.44 8.50 -13.44
C THR A 97 -19.46 7.51 -14.00
N SER A 98 -20.35 7.96 -14.90
CA SER A 98 -21.28 7.08 -15.61
C SER A 98 -20.64 6.41 -16.82
N ASP A 99 -19.56 7.02 -17.32
CA ASP A 99 -18.76 6.61 -18.47
C ASP A 99 -17.34 7.22 -18.35
N LYS A 100 -16.53 7.19 -19.42
CA LYS A 100 -15.14 7.68 -19.38
C LYS A 100 -15.00 9.19 -19.11
N THR A 101 -16.07 9.97 -19.23
CA THR A 101 -15.96 11.45 -19.24
C THR A 101 -16.96 12.16 -18.33
N ASN A 102 -18.09 11.54 -18.00
CA ASN A 102 -19.17 12.18 -17.25
C ASN A 102 -19.08 11.85 -15.76
N LYS A 103 -18.51 12.78 -14.99
CA LYS A 103 -18.53 12.74 -13.53
C LYS A 103 -19.97 12.87 -13.03
N MET A 104 -20.44 11.88 -12.28
CA MET A 104 -21.78 11.86 -11.70
C MET A 104 -21.81 12.62 -10.37
N GLY A 105 -20.75 12.48 -9.58
CA GLY A 105 -20.69 13.05 -8.24
C GLY A 105 -19.57 12.47 -7.38
N SER A 106 -19.40 13.04 -6.19
CA SER A 106 -18.40 12.59 -5.22
C SER A 106 -18.88 11.38 -4.45
N ILE A 107 -18.06 10.34 -4.42
CA ILE A 107 -18.23 9.23 -3.49
C ILE A 107 -17.47 9.49 -2.19
N ILE A 108 -16.43 10.33 -2.23
CA ILE A 108 -15.72 10.84 -1.05
C ILE A 108 -15.52 12.34 -1.22
N ALA A 109 -15.93 13.10 -0.21
CA ALA A 109 -15.78 14.55 -0.19
C ALA A 109 -15.51 15.04 1.23
N PHE A 110 -14.73 16.09 1.35
CA PHE A 110 -14.40 16.73 2.62
C PHE A 110 -14.96 18.15 2.67
N ASN A 111 -15.41 18.56 3.85
CA ASN A 111 -15.82 19.91 4.15
C ASN A 111 -14.92 20.48 5.25
N ASP A 112 -13.91 21.23 4.82
CA ASP A 112 -12.90 21.88 5.68
C ASP A 112 -13.52 22.85 6.69
N GLU A 113 -14.65 23.50 6.35
CA GLU A 113 -15.27 24.48 7.25
C GLU A 113 -15.97 23.83 8.45
N GLU A 114 -16.34 22.55 8.32
CA GLU A 114 -17.17 21.83 9.29
C GLU A 114 -16.46 20.59 9.86
N ASP A 115 -15.19 20.36 9.51
CA ASP A 115 -14.41 19.16 9.87
C ASP A 115 -15.19 17.85 9.63
N THR A 116 -15.89 17.77 8.49
CA THR A 116 -16.75 16.64 8.17
C THR A 116 -16.33 15.93 6.89
N CYS A 117 -16.38 14.59 6.90
CA CYS A 117 -16.15 13.79 5.70
C CYS A 117 -17.40 13.01 5.27
N TRP A 118 -17.69 13.09 3.98
CA TRP A 118 -18.65 12.24 3.29
C TRP A 118 -17.97 10.97 2.79
N PHE A 119 -18.48 9.82 3.21
CA PHE A 119 -18.05 8.52 2.72
C PHE A 119 -19.25 7.72 2.21
N GLY A 120 -19.45 7.75 0.90
CA GLY A 120 -20.61 7.16 0.23
C GLY A 120 -20.62 5.63 0.17
N ILE A 121 -19.51 5.02 0.56
CA ILE A 121 -19.25 3.60 0.44
C ILE A 121 -19.69 2.90 1.75
N SER A 122 -20.79 2.15 1.71
CA SER A 122 -21.50 1.79 2.96
C SER A 122 -21.92 0.33 3.12
N ASN A 123 -21.85 -0.51 2.08
CA ASN A 123 -22.28 -1.91 2.19
C ASN A 123 -21.53 -2.85 1.25
N THR A 124 -20.52 -3.55 1.75
CA THR A 124 -19.80 -4.56 0.95
C THR A 124 -18.86 -5.41 1.81
N HIS A 125 -18.80 -6.71 1.50
CA HIS A 125 -17.83 -7.67 2.05
C HIS A 125 -16.49 -7.65 1.28
N PHE A 126 -16.34 -6.73 0.32
CA PHE A 126 -15.30 -6.73 -0.72
C PHE A 126 -14.44 -5.46 -0.68
N TRP A 127 -14.10 -4.97 0.52
CA TRP A 127 -13.16 -3.84 0.64
C TRP A 127 -11.76 -4.28 0.22
N ASN A 128 -11.32 -3.85 -0.96
CA ASN A 128 -9.93 -3.98 -1.37
C ASN A 128 -9.05 -2.97 -0.60
N ILE A 129 -7.73 -3.06 -0.78
CA ILE A 129 -6.78 -2.20 -0.06
C ILE A 129 -7.09 -0.71 -0.27
N HIS A 130 -7.30 -0.28 -1.51
CA HIS A 130 -7.59 1.12 -1.88
C HIS A 130 -8.84 1.69 -1.19
N SER A 131 -9.92 0.91 -1.06
CA SER A 131 -11.10 1.34 -0.32
C SER A 131 -10.82 1.61 1.16
N LYS A 132 -9.91 0.84 1.76
CA LYS A 132 -9.50 1.04 3.16
C LYS A 132 -8.67 2.32 3.31
N LEU A 133 -7.72 2.55 2.39
CA LEU A 133 -6.91 3.79 2.36
C LEU A 133 -7.83 5.01 2.23
N LEU A 134 -8.76 4.98 1.28
CA LEU A 134 -9.72 6.05 1.05
C LEU A 134 -10.61 6.36 2.27
N PHE A 135 -10.97 5.35 3.06
CA PHE A 135 -11.68 5.56 4.32
C PHE A 135 -10.76 6.19 5.35
N SER A 136 -9.55 5.66 5.52
CA SER A 136 -8.50 6.21 6.39
C SER A 136 -8.24 7.69 6.10
N ASP A 137 -8.00 8.04 4.83
CA ASP A 137 -7.81 9.43 4.36
C ASP A 137 -8.99 10.32 4.72
N CYS A 138 -10.22 9.84 4.49
CA CYS A 138 -11.45 10.55 4.84
C CYS A 138 -11.57 10.81 6.34
N ILE A 139 -11.17 9.84 7.19
CA ILE A 139 -11.10 10.06 8.65
C ILE A 139 -10.02 11.10 8.96
N LYS A 140 -8.79 10.91 8.49
CA LYS A 140 -7.63 11.75 8.82
C LYS A 140 -7.81 13.20 8.39
N THR A 141 -8.38 13.41 7.21
CA THR A 141 -8.71 14.75 6.72
C THR A 141 -9.72 15.43 7.64
N ALA A 142 -10.75 14.70 8.10
CA ALA A 142 -11.70 15.21 9.10
C ALA A 142 -11.13 15.36 10.52
N LEU A 143 -9.87 14.97 10.73
CA LEU A 143 -9.16 15.11 12.00
C LEU A 143 -8.02 16.14 11.93
N ASP A 144 -7.84 16.84 10.79
CA ASP A 144 -6.67 17.70 10.51
C ASP A 144 -5.33 17.00 10.84
N MET A 145 -5.30 15.67 10.66
CA MET A 145 -4.08 14.90 10.80
C MET A 145 -3.31 15.04 9.48
N ASN A 146 -2.39 16.00 9.39
CA ASN A 146 -1.39 16.14 8.32
C ASN A 146 -0.43 14.94 8.29
N VAL A 147 -0.95 13.74 8.04
CA VAL A 147 -0.20 12.51 7.83
C VAL A 147 -0.50 12.08 6.41
N ILE A 148 0.41 12.39 5.49
CA ILE A 148 0.41 11.79 4.15
C ILE A 148 0.78 10.33 4.40
N GLU A 149 -0.23 9.44 4.43
CA GLU A 149 0.07 8.02 4.50
C GLU A 149 0.81 7.61 3.22
N SER A 150 1.95 6.96 3.38
CA SER A 150 2.79 6.53 2.25
C SER A 150 2.94 5.03 2.24
N HIS A 151 2.98 4.46 1.03
CA HIS A 151 3.51 3.12 0.83
C HIS A 151 5.02 3.28 0.64
N ASN A 152 5.81 2.68 1.53
CA ASN A 152 7.26 2.80 1.49
C ASN A 152 7.91 1.57 2.12
N ILE A 153 8.76 0.88 1.37
CA ILE A 153 9.68 -0.11 1.90
C ILE A 153 11.12 0.28 1.54
N GLY A 154 12.04 -0.09 2.41
CA GLY A 154 13.46 0.15 2.18
C GLY A 154 14.32 -1.00 2.66
N ILE A 155 15.43 -1.25 1.97
CA ILE A 155 16.47 -2.16 2.44
C ILE A 155 17.47 -1.33 3.26
N LYS A 156 17.66 -1.70 4.53
CA LYS A 156 18.54 -0.95 5.44
C LYS A 156 19.97 -0.90 4.92
N GLU A 157 20.51 0.31 4.73
CA GLU A 157 21.92 0.51 4.37
C GLU A 157 22.85 0.19 5.55
N ASP A 158 22.42 0.49 6.78
CA ASP A 158 23.20 0.39 8.02
C ASP A 158 23.12 -0.99 8.70
N HIS A 159 22.91 -2.06 7.94
CA HIS A 159 22.82 -3.40 8.51
C HIS A 159 24.15 -3.83 9.17
N THR A 160 24.09 -4.37 10.38
CA THR A 160 25.29 -4.78 11.13
C THR A 160 26.07 -5.85 10.40
N ASP A 161 27.41 -5.70 10.36
CA ASP A 161 28.34 -6.58 9.65
C ASP A 161 28.03 -6.69 8.15
N SER A 162 27.65 -5.58 7.52
CA SER A 162 27.30 -5.53 6.09
C SER A 162 28.16 -4.52 5.33
N VAL A 163 28.17 -4.67 4.00
CA VAL A 163 28.67 -3.67 3.06
C VAL A 163 27.47 -3.23 2.21
N ASN A 164 27.16 -1.93 2.23
CA ASN A 164 25.99 -1.36 1.55
C ASN A 164 24.67 -2.11 1.90
N GLY A 165 24.44 -2.38 3.19
CA GLY A 165 23.24 -3.11 3.65
C GLY A 165 23.25 -4.62 3.42
N LEU A 166 24.19 -5.16 2.62
CA LEU A 166 24.27 -6.58 2.28
C LEU A 166 25.32 -7.30 3.13
N ARG A 167 24.86 -8.12 4.07
CA ARG A 167 25.70 -8.96 4.91
C ARG A 167 25.97 -10.29 4.22
N LEU A 168 27.22 -10.51 3.85
CA LEU A 168 27.67 -11.75 3.23
C LEU A 168 28.52 -12.55 4.22
N LYS A 169 28.14 -13.80 4.49
CA LYS A 169 28.80 -14.67 5.47
C LYS A 169 29.16 -16.00 4.84
N ASN A 170 30.39 -16.48 5.04
CA ASN A 170 30.71 -17.88 4.77
C ASN A 170 30.00 -18.74 5.84
N THR A 171 29.21 -19.74 5.43
CA THR A 171 28.38 -20.52 6.36
C THR A 171 29.17 -21.53 7.17
N ASN A 172 30.36 -21.93 6.70
CA ASN A 172 31.24 -22.86 7.37
C ASN A 172 31.99 -22.17 8.52
N THR A 173 32.50 -20.95 8.28
CA THR A 173 33.28 -20.20 9.27
C THR A 173 32.41 -19.26 10.12
N GLY A 174 31.24 -18.86 9.63
CA GLY A 174 30.38 -17.85 10.24
C GLY A 174 30.91 -16.42 10.13
N ILE A 175 32.05 -16.22 9.47
CA ILE A 175 32.72 -14.93 9.33
C ILE A 175 31.97 -14.07 8.31
N ALA A 176 31.70 -12.81 8.67
CA ALA A 176 31.17 -11.81 7.76
C ALA A 176 32.30 -11.23 6.89
N LEU A 177 32.03 -11.12 5.60
CA LEU A 177 32.95 -10.56 4.62
C LEU A 177 32.67 -9.06 4.46
N LEU A 178 33.58 -8.25 4.98
CA LEU A 178 33.41 -6.79 5.13
C LEU A 178 34.25 -5.98 4.14
N ASP A 179 35.05 -6.65 3.30
CA ASP A 179 35.84 -5.98 2.27
C ASP A 179 34.93 -5.44 1.16
N GLU A 180 35.32 -4.29 0.58
CA GLU A 180 34.59 -3.61 -0.51
C GLU A 180 34.37 -4.55 -1.71
N ILE A 181 35.37 -5.37 -2.01
CA ILE A 181 35.26 -6.54 -2.89
C ILE A 181 35.64 -7.75 -2.05
N SER A 182 34.67 -8.61 -1.76
CA SER A 182 34.90 -9.83 -0.96
C SER A 182 35.15 -11.05 -1.85
N GLU A 183 36.15 -11.85 -1.49
CA GLU A 183 36.49 -13.08 -2.20
C GLU A 183 35.53 -14.22 -1.83
N LEU A 184 35.00 -14.91 -2.84
CA LEU A 184 34.18 -16.12 -2.72
C LEU A 184 34.89 -17.29 -3.40
N GLU A 185 35.21 -18.31 -2.62
CA GLU A 185 35.91 -19.50 -3.11
C GLU A 185 34.93 -20.50 -3.71
N CYS A 186 35.31 -21.09 -4.85
CA CYS A 186 34.56 -22.18 -5.45
C CYS A 186 34.47 -23.40 -4.51
N GLY A 187 33.28 -23.99 -4.41
CA GLY A 187 32.95 -25.08 -3.51
C GLY A 187 32.47 -24.63 -2.13
N GLU A 188 32.65 -23.36 -1.75
CA GLU A 188 32.20 -22.83 -0.48
C GLU A 188 30.74 -22.34 -0.52
N THR A 189 30.11 -22.31 0.65
CA THR A 189 28.71 -21.89 0.80
C THR A 189 28.63 -20.58 1.57
N TYR A 190 27.82 -19.67 1.04
CA TYR A 190 27.66 -18.32 1.56
C TYR A 190 26.19 -18.02 1.81
N LYS A 191 25.93 -17.13 2.78
CA LYS A 191 24.62 -16.56 3.05
C LYS A 191 24.69 -15.06 2.80
N VAL A 192 23.83 -14.57 1.90
CA VAL A 192 23.47 -13.16 1.83
C VAL A 192 22.27 -12.89 2.73
N ASP A 193 22.39 -11.87 3.57
CA ASP A 193 21.41 -11.47 4.56
C ASP A 193 21.26 -9.95 4.52
N TYR A 194 20.02 -9.48 4.58
CA TYR A 194 19.66 -8.07 4.51
C TYR A 194 18.34 -7.87 5.25
N VAL A 195 18.14 -6.66 5.75
CA VAL A 195 16.93 -6.28 6.48
C VAL A 195 16.13 -5.34 5.61
N THR A 196 14.87 -5.69 5.36
CA THR A 196 13.89 -4.79 4.74
C THR A 196 12.97 -4.26 5.83
N GLU A 197 12.71 -2.97 5.80
CA GLU A 197 11.82 -2.27 6.71
C GLU A 197 10.66 -1.66 5.94
N ASN A 198 9.47 -1.73 6.55
CA ASN A 198 8.32 -0.98 6.07
C ASN A 198 8.34 0.40 6.73
N LEU A 199 8.72 1.41 5.94
CA LEU A 199 8.79 2.81 6.32
C LEU A 199 7.47 3.54 6.12
N GLY A 200 6.53 2.90 5.44
CA GLY A 200 5.19 3.40 5.16
C GLY A 200 4.20 3.14 6.28
N ASP A 201 2.98 3.59 6.07
CA ASP A 201 1.89 3.52 7.05
C ASP A 201 0.98 2.29 6.85
N PHE A 202 1.12 1.61 5.71
CA PHE A 202 0.29 0.46 5.35
C PHE A 202 1.01 -0.86 5.53
N THR A 203 0.24 -1.92 5.69
CA THR A 203 0.78 -3.28 5.66
C THR A 203 1.07 -3.67 4.21
N GLU A 204 2.28 -4.15 3.95
CA GLU A 204 2.74 -4.48 2.60
C GLU A 204 2.95 -5.96 2.36
N ASP A 205 2.67 -6.39 1.14
CA ASP A 205 3.13 -7.66 0.59
C ASP A 205 4.36 -7.37 -0.29
N VAL A 206 5.53 -7.81 0.18
CA VAL A 206 6.82 -7.46 -0.43
C VAL A 206 7.35 -8.64 -1.24
N GLU A 207 7.70 -8.38 -2.50
CA GLU A 207 8.44 -9.29 -3.36
C GLU A 207 9.93 -8.95 -3.32
N PHE A 208 10.77 -9.99 -3.19
CA PHE A 208 12.21 -9.84 -3.18
C PHE A 208 12.80 -10.55 -4.38
N MET A 209 13.81 -9.93 -4.98
CA MET A 209 14.64 -10.56 -6.01
C MET A 209 16.10 -10.31 -5.68
N GLY A 210 16.92 -11.33 -5.80
CA GLY A 210 18.37 -11.19 -5.71
C GLY A 210 19.07 -11.90 -6.84
N THR A 211 20.21 -11.36 -7.25
CA THR A 211 21.02 -11.88 -8.36
C THR A 211 22.50 -11.84 -8.05
N LEU A 212 23.21 -12.86 -8.52
CA LEU A 212 24.66 -12.93 -8.59
C LEU A 212 25.01 -13.68 -9.89
N GLU A 213 25.49 -12.97 -10.90
CA GLU A 213 25.69 -13.52 -12.25
C GLU A 213 24.38 -14.14 -12.80
N ASP A 214 24.42 -15.39 -13.26
CA ASP A 214 23.26 -16.13 -13.78
C ASP A 214 22.40 -16.75 -12.67
N PHE A 215 22.89 -16.75 -11.42
CA PHE A 215 22.12 -17.21 -10.27
C PHE A 215 21.16 -16.12 -9.80
N SER A 216 19.88 -16.47 -9.71
CA SER A 216 18.84 -15.58 -9.18
C SER A 216 17.92 -16.31 -8.22
N TRP A 217 17.31 -15.56 -7.31
CA TRP A 217 16.28 -16.09 -6.42
C TRP A 217 15.20 -15.05 -6.18
N THR A 218 14.03 -15.54 -5.79
CA THR A 218 12.90 -14.72 -5.36
C THR A 218 12.36 -15.19 -4.02
N ALA A 219 11.69 -14.30 -3.30
CA ALA A 219 10.93 -14.61 -2.10
C ALA A 219 9.78 -13.62 -1.93
N THR A 220 8.82 -13.95 -1.07
CA THR A 220 7.69 -13.08 -0.77
C THR A 220 7.49 -13.00 0.74
N LYS A 221 7.29 -11.80 1.27
CA LYS A 221 6.80 -11.56 2.62
C LYS A 221 5.40 -10.97 2.53
N THR A 222 4.40 -11.71 2.99
CA THR A 222 3.06 -11.16 3.14
C THR A 222 2.89 -10.48 4.50
N ASP A 223 2.00 -9.51 4.55
CA ASP A 223 1.57 -8.83 5.76
C ASP A 223 2.74 -8.22 6.58
N LEU A 224 3.68 -7.53 5.91
CA LEU A 224 4.71 -6.75 6.60
C LEU A 224 4.08 -5.46 7.15
N ALA A 225 3.74 -5.46 8.43
CA ALA A 225 3.12 -4.31 9.09
C ALA A 225 4.00 -3.05 9.04
N SER A 226 3.38 -1.87 9.07
CA SER A 226 4.07 -0.58 9.20
C SER A 226 5.06 -0.57 10.36
N GLY A 227 6.26 -0.05 10.12
CA GLY A 227 7.38 0.00 11.09
C GLY A 227 8.00 -1.37 11.41
N ALA A 228 7.50 -2.47 10.84
CA ALA A 228 8.08 -3.79 11.03
C ALA A 228 9.25 -4.03 10.08
N THR A 229 10.12 -4.95 10.48
CA THR A 229 11.28 -5.39 9.69
C THR A 229 11.18 -6.86 9.35
N THR A 230 11.77 -7.28 8.24
CA THR A 230 11.93 -8.68 7.86
C THR A 230 13.31 -8.96 7.29
N THR A 231 13.74 -10.23 7.38
CA THR A 231 14.90 -10.76 6.65
C THR A 231 14.46 -11.75 5.55
N THR A 232 13.16 -11.82 5.25
CA THR A 232 12.64 -12.60 4.12
C THR A 232 13.38 -12.20 2.85
N GLY A 233 13.77 -13.18 2.05
CA GLY A 233 14.58 -12.98 0.84
C GLY A 233 16.08 -13.19 1.04
N SER A 234 16.57 -13.23 2.29
CA SER A 234 17.92 -13.75 2.58
C SER A 234 18.11 -15.14 1.98
N LYS A 235 19.30 -15.41 1.43
CA LYS A 235 19.55 -16.63 0.66
C LYS A 235 20.89 -17.25 1.01
N THR A 236 20.91 -18.57 1.13
CA THR A 236 22.13 -19.38 1.15
C THR A 236 22.34 -19.99 -0.23
N PHE A 237 23.56 -19.92 -0.75
CA PHE A 237 23.97 -20.46 -2.04
C PHE A 237 25.41 -20.98 -1.97
N THR A 238 25.72 -21.94 -2.83
CA THR A 238 27.06 -22.53 -2.97
C THR A 238 27.66 -22.02 -4.27
N ILE A 239 28.93 -21.60 -4.21
CA ILE A 239 29.67 -21.25 -5.42
C ILE A 239 30.12 -22.54 -6.09
N ASP A 240 29.68 -22.77 -7.32
CA ASP A 240 30.13 -23.88 -8.15
C ASP A 240 30.43 -23.43 -9.58
N ASN A 241 31.23 -24.22 -10.28
CA ASN A 241 31.67 -23.92 -11.65
C ASN A 241 30.60 -24.17 -12.73
N THR A 242 29.36 -24.52 -12.34
CA THR A 242 28.24 -24.67 -13.28
C THR A 242 27.41 -23.41 -13.38
N LEU A 243 27.40 -22.61 -12.32
CA LEU A 243 26.63 -21.36 -12.21
C LEU A 243 27.49 -20.11 -12.18
N PHE A 244 28.77 -20.25 -11.83
CA PHE A 244 29.65 -19.10 -11.59
C PHE A 244 30.99 -19.20 -12.33
N ASN A 245 31.46 -18.07 -12.83
CA ASN A 245 32.80 -17.93 -13.42
C ASN A 245 33.72 -17.11 -12.52
N ASN A 246 35.04 -17.32 -12.62
CA ASN A 246 36.00 -16.46 -11.92
C ASN A 246 35.90 -15.00 -12.37
N GLY A 247 36.11 -14.07 -11.43
CA GLY A 247 36.17 -12.64 -11.68
C GLY A 247 35.26 -11.83 -10.75
N ILE A 248 35.21 -10.52 -11.00
CA ILE A 248 34.43 -9.58 -10.20
C ILE A 248 32.99 -9.54 -10.72
N HIS A 249 32.04 -9.76 -9.82
CA HIS A 249 30.60 -9.78 -10.07
C HIS A 249 29.84 -8.85 -9.12
N SER A 250 28.65 -8.44 -9.54
CA SER A 250 27.74 -7.66 -8.70
C SER A 250 26.70 -8.57 -8.05
N LEU A 251 26.67 -8.57 -6.73
CA LEU A 251 25.58 -9.13 -5.93
C LEU A 251 24.53 -8.04 -5.73
N ASN A 252 23.32 -8.28 -6.21
CA ASN A 252 22.23 -7.31 -6.19
C ASN A 252 21.01 -7.86 -5.46
N VAL A 253 20.29 -6.98 -4.75
CA VAL A 253 19.02 -7.30 -4.10
C VAL A 253 18.05 -6.14 -4.30
N THR A 254 16.81 -6.46 -4.69
CA THR A 254 15.67 -5.54 -4.75
C THR A 254 14.54 -6.03 -3.87
N ALA A 255 13.79 -5.08 -3.30
CA ALA A 255 12.49 -5.29 -2.69
C ALA A 255 11.46 -4.46 -3.48
N GLU A 256 10.26 -5.01 -3.69
CA GLU A 256 9.22 -4.39 -4.52
C GLU A 256 7.85 -4.54 -3.85
N ILE A 257 7.08 -3.46 -3.91
CA ILE A 257 5.65 -3.38 -3.60
C ILE A 257 4.93 -2.69 -4.76
N ALA A 258 3.60 -2.79 -4.83
CA ALA A 258 2.83 -2.28 -5.96
C ALA A 258 2.96 -0.76 -6.19
N PHE A 259 3.09 -0.01 -5.09
CA PHE A 259 3.29 1.44 -5.12
C PHE A 259 4.29 1.78 -4.03
N ASP A 260 5.41 2.40 -4.38
CA ASP A 260 6.39 2.87 -3.42
C ASP A 260 6.72 4.34 -3.71
N VAL A 261 6.77 5.16 -2.66
CA VAL A 261 7.10 6.58 -2.76
C VAL A 261 8.59 6.85 -2.91
N ASP A 262 9.47 5.92 -2.48
CA ASP A 262 10.91 6.00 -2.70
C ASP A 262 11.44 4.69 -3.30
N LEU A 263 11.95 4.77 -4.52
CA LEU A 263 12.51 3.59 -5.20
C LEU A 263 14.03 3.45 -4.97
N ASN A 264 14.68 4.44 -4.35
CA ASN A 264 16.14 4.46 -4.21
C ASN A 264 16.63 3.64 -3.01
N ASP A 265 15.81 3.48 -1.98
CA ASP A 265 16.08 2.65 -0.82
C ASP A 265 15.67 1.18 -1.02
N ASN A 266 14.94 0.88 -2.10
CA ASN A 266 14.49 -0.45 -2.49
C ASN A 266 15.56 -1.36 -3.11
N PHE A 267 16.78 -0.85 -3.34
CA PHE A 267 17.86 -1.57 -3.99
C PHE A 267 19.17 -1.49 -3.21
N ARG A 268 19.88 -2.62 -3.10
CA ARG A 268 21.26 -2.66 -2.60
C ARG A 268 22.12 -3.55 -3.48
N SER A 269 23.40 -3.18 -3.58
CA SER A 269 24.40 -3.98 -4.29
C SER A 269 25.78 -3.92 -3.64
N ARG A 270 26.57 -4.95 -3.89
CA ARG A 270 28.00 -4.96 -3.56
C ARG A 270 28.78 -5.83 -4.55
N PHE A 271 30.08 -5.57 -4.67
CA PHE A 271 30.96 -6.39 -5.49
C PHE A 271 31.51 -7.58 -4.71
N VAL A 272 31.69 -8.69 -5.42
CA VAL A 272 32.35 -9.90 -4.94
C VAL A 272 33.29 -10.40 -6.02
N GLU A 273 34.39 -11.04 -5.64
CA GLU A 273 35.29 -11.71 -6.58
C GLU A 273 35.19 -13.21 -6.39
N ILE A 274 34.78 -13.92 -7.44
CA ILE A 274 34.74 -15.38 -7.44
C ILE A 274 36.11 -15.90 -7.86
N ILE A 275 36.68 -16.80 -7.04
CA ILE A 275 38.01 -17.36 -7.25
C ILE A 275 37.98 -18.90 -7.21
N ASN A 276 38.91 -19.52 -7.92
CA ASN A 276 39.15 -20.97 -7.95
C ASN A 276 37.98 -21.82 -8.51
N CYS A 277 37.10 -21.24 -9.32
CA CYS A 277 36.27 -21.97 -10.29
C CYS A 277 37.04 -22.16 -11.62
#